data_AF-A0A8C6BA76-F1
#
_entry.id   AF-A0A8C6BA76-F1
#
_cell.length_a   1.000
_cell.length_b   1.000
_cell.length_c   1.000
_cell.angle_alpha   90.00
_cell.angle_beta   90.00
_cell.angle_gamma   90.00
#
_symmetry.space_group_name_H-M   'P 1'
#
loop_
_entity.id
_entity.type
_entity.pdbx_description
1 polymer ?
#
loop_
_entity_poly.entity_id
_entity_poly.type
_entity_poly.pdbx_seq_one_letter_code
_entity_poly.pdbx_strand_id
1 'polypeptide(L)'
;MKLSLKWKHYKSMYLCLSQERIIRFQATPCPKEPNKEMINDGASWTIISTDKAEYTFYEGMGPVLAPVTPVPVVGSPQLNGQHFTPNLRVWFGDVEAETMYRCGESMLCVAPDISLWRHRGHPKFTEPSSDSSEEL
;
A
#
# COMPACT_ATOMS: atom_id res chain seq x y z
N MET A 1 3.38 -0.08 25.84
CA MET A 1 4.68 -0.74 26.10
C MET A 1 5.80 0.22 25.72
N LYS A 2 6.81 0.42 26.57
CA LYS A 2 7.97 1.26 26.26
C LYS A 2 9.12 0.38 25.76
N LEU A 3 9.86 0.85 24.76
CA LEU A 3 11.03 0.19 24.21
C LEU A 3 12.04 1.19 23.64
N SER A 4 13.22 0.69 23.31
CA SER A 4 14.30 1.46 22.70
C SER A 4 14.75 0.78 21.41
N LEU A 5 14.97 1.54 20.34
CA LEU A 5 15.39 1.02 19.04
C LEU A 5 16.90 1.18 18.88
N LYS A 6 17.64 0.06 18.84
CA LYS A 6 19.11 0.02 18.74
C LYS A 6 19.56 -0.35 17.33
N TRP A 7 20.59 0.32 16.82
CA TRP A 7 21.22 -0.09 15.56
C TRP A 7 21.95 -1.42 15.74
N LYS A 8 21.67 -2.39 14.85
CA LYS A 8 22.27 -3.72 14.90
C LYS A 8 23.79 -3.71 14.71
N HIS A 9 24.31 -2.82 13.85
CA HIS A 9 25.71 -2.81 13.44
C HIS A 9 26.57 -1.76 14.16
N TYR A 10 25.97 -0.88 14.96
CA TYR A 10 26.68 0.16 15.68
C TYR A 10 26.52 -0.06 17.19
N LYS A 11 27.65 -0.18 17.90
CA LYS A 11 27.64 -0.40 19.34
C LYS A 11 26.97 0.78 20.05
N SER A 12 26.03 0.45 20.93
CA SER A 12 25.39 1.38 21.86
C SER A 12 24.74 2.60 21.18
N MET A 13 24.32 2.48 19.91
CA MET A 13 23.66 3.56 19.17
C MET A 13 22.15 3.32 19.07
N TYR A 14 21.38 4.33 19.46
CA TYR A 14 19.93 4.28 19.56
C TYR A 14 19.24 5.36 18.74
N LEU A 15 18.00 5.07 18.32
CA LEU A 15 17.09 6.07 17.76
C LEU A 15 16.61 6.97 18.89
N CYS A 16 16.88 8.27 18.76
CA CYS A 16 16.52 9.26 19.75
C CYS A 16 15.82 10.44 19.08
N LEU A 17 14.74 10.91 19.70
CA LEU A 17 14.17 12.21 19.43
C LEU A 17 14.93 13.26 20.24
N SER A 18 15.45 14.29 19.57
CA SER A 18 16.02 15.47 20.21
C SER A 18 15.42 16.70 19.55
N GLN A 19 14.69 17.49 20.35
CA GLN A 19 13.80 18.53 19.83
C GLN A 19 12.82 17.90 18.81
N GLU A 20 12.82 18.37 17.56
CA GLU A 20 11.97 17.85 16.47
C GLU A 20 12.76 16.97 15.49
N ARG A 21 13.96 16.55 15.86
CA ARG A 21 14.86 15.79 14.97
C ARG A 21 15.05 14.38 15.49
N ILE A 22 14.95 13.44 14.55
CA ILE A 22 15.38 12.07 14.76
C ILE A 22 16.90 12.03 14.58
N ILE A 23 17.61 11.64 15.65
CA ILE A 23 19.05 11.56 15.68
C ILE A 23 19.50 10.17 16.14
N ARG A 24 20.78 9.89 15.92
CA ARG A 24 21.46 8.76 16.55
C ARG A 24 22.06 9.23 17.87
N PHE A 25 21.74 8.54 18.95
CA PHE A 25 22.26 8.82 20.29
C PHE A 25 23.13 7.66 20.75
N GLN A 26 24.34 7.97 21.21
CA GLN A 26 25.24 6.99 21.80
C GLN A 26 24.93 6.86 23.29
N ALA A 27 24.45 5.69 23.70
CA ALA A 27 24.17 5.35 25.08
C ALA A 27 25.46 5.16 25.89
N THR A 28 25.41 5.51 27.17
CA THR A 28 26.51 5.30 28.10
C THR A 28 26.34 3.95 28.83
N PRO A 29 27.38 3.10 28.94
CA PRO A 29 27.30 1.87 29.72
C PRO A 29 26.91 2.13 31.18
N CYS A 30 26.09 1.26 31.77
CA CYS A 30 25.72 1.38 33.19
C CYS A 30 26.90 0.94 34.08
N PRO A 31 27.43 1.79 34.98
CA PRO A 31 28.56 1.44 35.84
C PRO A 31 28.27 0.29 36.82
N LYS A 32 26.99 0.11 37.18
CA LYS A 32 26.54 -0.89 38.16
C LYS A 32 26.12 -2.21 37.53
N GLU A 33 25.80 -2.22 36.23
CA GLU A 33 25.20 -3.36 35.56
C GLU A 33 25.81 -3.53 34.15
N PRO A 34 26.76 -4.47 33.96
CA PRO A 34 27.50 -4.63 32.69
C PRO A 34 26.62 -4.91 31.47
N ASN A 35 25.43 -5.47 31.68
CA ASN A 35 24.48 -5.83 30.63
C ASN A 35 23.44 -4.73 30.33
N LYS A 36 23.58 -3.55 30.95
CA LYS A 36 22.66 -2.42 30.73
C LYS A 36 23.40 -1.20 30.20
N GLU A 37 22.67 -0.44 29.39
CA GLU A 37 23.10 0.85 28.88
C GLU A 37 22.09 1.91 29.35
N MET A 38 22.59 3.07 29.75
CA MET A 38 21.78 4.22 30.12
C MET A 38 21.43 4.99 28.84
N ILE A 39 20.14 5.11 28.57
CA ILE A 39 19.58 5.86 27.45
C ILE A 39 18.82 7.08 27.97
N ASN A 40 18.63 8.09 27.12
CA ASN A 40 17.81 9.24 27.46
C ASN A 40 16.32 8.96 27.22
N ASP A 41 15.44 9.80 27.78
CA ASP A 41 14.00 9.69 27.58
C ASP A 41 13.60 9.82 26.10
N GLY A 42 14.35 10.60 25.33
CA GLY A 42 14.17 10.73 23.88
C GLY A 42 14.41 9.45 23.08
N ALA A 43 15.10 8.45 23.65
CA ALA A 43 15.28 7.13 23.07
C ALA A 43 14.27 6.09 23.59
N SER A 44 13.30 6.51 24.41
CA SER A 44 12.19 5.68 24.89
C SER A 44 10.95 5.90 24.02
N TRP A 45 10.59 4.88 23.25
CA TRP A 45 9.48 4.90 22.31
C TRP A 45 8.31 4.08 22.82
N THR A 46 7.10 4.56 22.56
CA THR A 46 5.87 3.77 22.73
C THR A 46 5.47 3.23 21.37
N ILE A 47 5.35 1.90 21.24
CA ILE A 47 4.79 1.28 20.04
C ILE A 47 3.31 0.99 20.27
N ILE A 48 2.51 1.34 19.26
CA ILE A 48 1.07 1.12 19.20
C ILE A 48 0.75 0.59 17.81
N SER A 49 -0.13 -0.41 17.73
CA SER A 49 -0.68 -0.86 16.44
C SER A 49 -1.64 0.19 15.91
N THR A 50 -1.51 0.54 14.64
CA THR A 50 -2.40 1.48 13.94
C THR A 50 -2.96 0.81 12.69
N ASP A 51 -4.20 1.14 12.34
CA ASP A 51 -4.83 0.72 11.10
C ASP A 51 -5.15 1.94 10.22
N LYS A 52 -5.30 1.73 8.91
CA LYS A 52 -5.60 2.78 7.93
C LYS A 52 -6.68 2.29 6.97
N ALA A 53 -7.79 3.02 6.92
CA ALA A 53 -8.76 2.91 5.84
C ALA A 53 -8.50 4.02 4.80
N GLU A 54 -8.48 3.66 3.53
CA GLU A 54 -8.33 4.60 2.40
C GLU A 54 -9.46 4.37 1.40
N TYR A 55 -10.06 5.47 0.94
CA TYR A 55 -11.18 5.45 0.00
C TYR A 55 -10.91 6.46 -1.12
N THR A 56 -11.10 6.02 -2.37
CA THR A 56 -10.84 6.82 -3.56
C THR A 56 -12.06 6.76 -4.47
N PHE A 57 -12.50 7.92 -4.97
CA PHE A 57 -13.65 8.02 -5.87
C PHE A 57 -13.49 9.19 -6.86
N TYR A 58 -14.27 9.17 -7.94
CA TYR A 58 -14.31 10.22 -8.94
C TYR A 58 -15.68 10.27 -9.63
N GLU A 59 -16.23 11.47 -9.84
CA GLU A 59 -17.52 11.70 -10.51
C GLU A 59 -17.33 11.87 -12.03
N GLY A 60 -17.16 10.76 -12.74
CA GLY A 60 -16.81 10.77 -14.17
C GLY A 60 -17.82 11.43 -15.11
N MET A 61 -19.10 11.51 -14.73
CA MET A 61 -20.18 12.12 -15.52
C MET A 61 -20.70 13.43 -14.91
N GLY A 62 -19.93 14.06 -14.01
CA GLY A 62 -20.35 15.20 -13.24
C GLY A 62 -21.14 14.82 -11.97
N PRO A 63 -21.68 15.83 -11.25
CA PRO A 63 -22.25 15.63 -9.92
C PRO A 63 -23.43 14.65 -9.90
N VAL A 64 -23.45 13.76 -8.91
CA VAL A 64 -24.57 12.85 -8.67
C VAL A 64 -25.38 13.26 -7.44
N LEU A 65 -26.69 13.01 -7.45
CA LEU A 65 -27.58 13.31 -6.31
C LEU A 65 -27.41 12.32 -5.15
N ALA A 66 -26.98 11.10 -5.44
CA ALA A 66 -26.76 10.06 -4.44
C ALA A 66 -25.39 10.22 -3.76
N PRO A 67 -25.28 9.91 -2.46
CA PRO A 67 -23.97 9.92 -1.80
C PRO A 67 -23.06 8.85 -2.40
N VAL A 68 -21.75 9.14 -2.43
CA VAL A 68 -20.73 8.19 -2.93
C VAL A 68 -20.53 7.00 -1.97
N THR A 69 -20.94 7.15 -0.71
CA THR A 69 -20.82 6.11 0.31
C THR A 69 -21.95 5.08 0.22
N PRO A 70 -21.67 3.78 0.49
CA PRO A 70 -20.38 3.23 0.90
C PRO A 70 -19.42 3.01 -0.29
N VAL A 71 -18.15 3.40 -0.12
CA VAL A 71 -17.13 3.25 -1.17
C VAL A 71 -16.70 1.78 -1.23
N PRO A 72 -16.75 1.12 -2.41
CA PRO A 72 -16.32 -0.26 -2.55
C PRO A 72 -14.80 -0.36 -2.36
N VAL A 73 -14.38 -1.34 -1.56
CA VAL A 73 -12.96 -1.64 -1.30
C VAL A 73 -12.64 -2.99 -1.92
N VAL A 74 -11.63 -3.04 -2.78
CA VAL A 74 -11.22 -4.29 -3.46
C VAL A 74 -9.94 -4.84 -2.79
N GLY A 75 -10.01 -6.07 -2.33
CA GLY A 75 -8.86 -6.87 -1.89
C GLY A 75 -8.26 -7.71 -3.04
N SER A 76 -7.12 -8.35 -2.79
CA SER A 76 -6.47 -9.31 -3.69
C SER A 76 -6.54 -10.73 -3.08
N PRO A 77 -6.57 -11.83 -3.86
CA PRO A 77 -6.26 -12.00 -5.30
C PRO A 77 -7.47 -12.20 -6.25
N GLN A 78 -8.70 -12.08 -5.76
CA GLN A 78 -9.95 -12.11 -6.54
C GLN A 78 -10.74 -10.85 -6.16
N LEU A 79 -11.79 -10.46 -6.91
CA LEU A 79 -12.66 -9.32 -6.58
C LEU A 79 -13.50 -9.61 -5.31
N ASN A 80 -12.78 -9.81 -4.20
CA ASN A 80 -13.25 -9.98 -2.86
C ASN A 80 -12.95 -8.69 -2.12
N GLY A 81 -13.86 -8.24 -1.28
CA GLY A 81 -13.78 -6.88 -0.78
C GLY A 81 -14.91 -6.54 0.16
N GLN A 82 -15.29 -5.28 0.19
CA GLN A 82 -16.38 -4.76 1.02
C GLN A 82 -17.21 -3.76 0.22
N HIS A 83 -18.50 -3.68 0.58
CA HIS A 83 -19.46 -2.73 0.04
C HIS A 83 -19.72 -2.84 -1.46
N PHE A 84 -19.63 -4.06 -2.01
CA PHE A 84 -20.06 -4.27 -3.38
C PHE A 84 -21.58 -4.23 -3.51
N THR A 85 -22.05 -3.73 -4.65
CA THR A 85 -23.46 -3.63 -4.99
C THR A 85 -23.70 -4.04 -6.45
N PRO A 86 -24.92 -4.48 -6.83
CA PRO A 86 -25.20 -4.95 -8.19
C PRO A 86 -25.03 -3.91 -9.31
N ASN A 87 -25.02 -2.62 -8.97
CA ASN A 87 -24.83 -1.51 -9.91
C ASN A 87 -23.35 -1.19 -10.20
N LEU A 88 -22.40 -1.84 -9.54
CA LEU A 88 -20.98 -1.69 -9.86
C LEU A 88 -20.62 -2.47 -11.13
N ARG A 89 -19.64 -1.93 -11.86
CA ARG A 89 -19.03 -2.57 -13.04
C ARG A 89 -17.53 -2.52 -12.91
N VAL A 90 -16.86 -3.58 -13.34
CA VAL A 90 -15.40 -3.68 -13.34
C VAL A 90 -14.88 -3.16 -14.68
N TRP A 91 -13.87 -2.31 -14.63
CA TRP A 91 -13.24 -1.71 -15.80
C TRP A 91 -11.77 -2.08 -15.85
N PHE A 92 -11.30 -2.53 -17.01
CA PHE A 92 -9.90 -2.80 -17.32
C PHE A 92 -9.37 -1.65 -18.19
N GLY A 93 -8.90 -0.58 -17.53
CA GLY A 93 -8.58 0.66 -18.22
C GLY A 93 -9.86 1.35 -18.72
N ASP A 94 -9.99 1.52 -20.03
CA ASP A 94 -11.14 2.09 -20.72
C ASP A 94 -12.17 1.03 -21.19
N VAL A 95 -11.95 -0.25 -20.86
CA VAL A 95 -12.82 -1.36 -21.27
C VAL A 95 -13.68 -1.83 -20.09
N GLU A 96 -14.99 -1.67 -20.20
CA GLU A 96 -15.95 -2.27 -19.26
C GLU A 96 -15.99 -3.80 -19.44
N ALA A 97 -15.93 -4.55 -18.33
CA ALA A 97 -16.02 -6.00 -18.32
C ALA A 97 -17.41 -6.50 -17.89
N GLU A 98 -17.81 -7.64 -18.44
CA GLU A 98 -18.99 -8.36 -17.96
C GLU A 98 -18.80 -8.71 -16.47
N THR A 99 -19.66 -8.13 -15.62
CA THR A 99 -19.53 -8.19 -14.16
C THR A 99 -20.73 -8.92 -13.55
N MET A 100 -20.45 -9.92 -12.73
CA MET A 100 -21.44 -10.70 -11.98
C MET A 100 -21.32 -10.40 -10.49
N TYR A 101 -22.38 -9.85 -9.91
CA TYR A 101 -22.47 -9.63 -8.47
C TYR A 101 -22.85 -10.93 -7.74
N ARG A 102 -22.10 -11.28 -6.70
CA ARG A 102 -22.44 -12.42 -5.81
C ARG A 102 -23.00 -11.92 -4.48
N CYS A 103 -22.25 -11.07 -3.78
CA CYS A 103 -22.63 -10.49 -2.50
C CYS A 103 -21.82 -9.21 -2.21
N GLY A 104 -22.08 -8.55 -1.08
CA GLY A 104 -21.38 -7.33 -0.66
C GLY A 104 -19.87 -7.48 -0.46
N GLU A 105 -19.36 -8.71 -0.48
CA GLU A 105 -17.96 -9.04 -0.30
C GLU A 105 -17.34 -9.73 -1.53
N SER A 106 -18.10 -10.04 -2.58
CA SER A 106 -17.60 -10.78 -3.73
C SER A 106 -18.31 -10.43 -5.03
N MET A 107 -17.52 -10.18 -6.08
CA MET A 107 -17.94 -10.06 -7.47
C MET A 107 -17.06 -10.94 -8.36
N LEU A 108 -17.52 -11.21 -9.57
CA LEU A 108 -16.74 -11.86 -10.62
C LEU A 108 -16.79 -10.98 -11.86
N CYS A 109 -15.75 -11.05 -12.70
CA CYS A 109 -15.78 -10.44 -14.02
C CYS A 109 -15.10 -11.35 -15.04
N VAL A 110 -15.54 -11.26 -16.30
CA VAL A 110 -14.86 -11.91 -17.42
C VAL A 110 -13.70 -11.02 -17.86
N ALA A 111 -12.48 -11.56 -17.85
CA ALA A 111 -11.32 -10.83 -18.35
C ALA A 111 -11.48 -10.56 -19.86
N PRO A 112 -11.36 -9.31 -20.33
CA PRO A 112 -11.43 -9.01 -21.76
C PRO A 112 -10.21 -9.58 -22.50
N ASP A 113 -10.34 -9.78 -23.81
CA ASP A 113 -9.24 -10.26 -24.64
C ASP A 113 -8.08 -9.24 -24.67
N ILE A 114 -6.85 -9.74 -24.42
CA ILE A 114 -5.62 -8.94 -24.36
C ILE A 114 -5.31 -8.22 -25.67
N SER A 115 -5.83 -8.72 -26.80
CA SER A 115 -5.68 -8.10 -28.12
C SER A 115 -6.19 -6.65 -28.17
N LEU A 116 -7.21 -6.31 -27.37
CA LEU A 116 -7.81 -4.98 -27.30
C LEU A 116 -6.82 -3.88 -26.91
N TRP A 117 -5.83 -4.20 -26.07
CA TRP A 117 -4.84 -3.22 -25.60
C TRP A 117 -3.59 -3.16 -26.48
N ARG A 118 -3.25 -4.27 -27.18
CA ARG A 118 -2.13 -4.31 -28.13
C ARG A 118 -2.37 -3.40 -29.33
N HIS A 119 -3.60 -3.38 -29.87
CA HIS A 119 -3.96 -2.48 -30.97
C HIS A 119 -4.02 -1.00 -30.57
N ARG A 120 -4.22 -0.71 -29.29
CA ARG A 120 -4.37 0.67 -28.77
C ARG A 120 -3.06 1.26 -28.24
N GLY A 121 -1.93 0.56 -28.37
CA GLY A 121 -0.62 1.04 -27.94
C GLY A 121 -0.51 1.27 -26.43
N HIS A 122 -1.28 0.54 -25.62
CA HIS A 122 -1.25 0.72 -24.17
C HIS A 122 0.10 0.29 -23.60
N PRO A 123 0.87 1.21 -22.96
CA PRO A 123 2.28 0.99 -22.63
C PRO A 123 2.54 -0.10 -21.59
N LYS A 124 1.50 -0.58 -20.90
CA LYS A 124 1.60 -1.69 -19.92
C LYS A 124 1.42 -3.09 -20.54
N PHE A 125 0.94 -3.19 -21.78
CA PHE A 125 0.61 -4.47 -22.44
C PHE A 125 1.30 -4.68 -23.79
N THR A 126 2.12 -3.72 -24.22
CA THR A 126 3.11 -3.91 -25.29
C THR A 126 4.30 -4.67 -24.71
N GLU A 127 4.48 -5.93 -25.12
CA GLU A 127 5.75 -6.64 -24.90
C GLU A 127 6.88 -5.77 -25.47
N PRO A 128 8.04 -5.66 -24.78
CA PRO A 128 9.20 -5.04 -25.39
C PRO A 128 9.54 -5.84 -26.65
N SER A 129 9.52 -5.18 -27.81
CA SER A 129 9.94 -5.79 -29.06
C SER A 129 11.36 -6.34 -28.87
N SER A 130 11.52 -7.66 -28.98
CA SER A 130 12.83 -8.26 -29.17
C SER A 130 13.35 -7.79 -30.52
N ASP A 131 14.12 -6.70 -30.52
CA ASP A 131 14.87 -6.28 -31.69
C ASP A 131 16.02 -7.28 -31.88
N SER A 132 15.73 -8.29 -32.70
CA SER A 132 16.72 -9.15 -33.32
C SER A 132 17.06 -8.56 -34.68
N SER A 133 18.05 -7.66 -34.71
CA SER A 133 18.73 -7.19 -35.91
C SER A 133 20.22 -7.11 -35.54
N GLU A 134 20.98 -8.18 -35.79
CA GLU A 134 22.06 -8.18 -36.78
C GLU A 134 23.14 -7.08 -36.54
N GLU A 135 24.16 -7.42 -35.74
CA GLU A 135 25.51 -6.90 -35.96
C GLU A 135 26.43 -8.10 -36.27
N LEU A 136 26.85 -8.17 -37.53
CA LEU A 136 28.06 -8.86 -37.99
C LEU A 136 29.08 -7.78 -38.37
#